data_AF-A0A6C0ITS4-F1
#
_entry.id   AF-A0A6C0ITS4-F1
#
_cell.length_a   1.000
_cell.length_b   1.000
_cell.length_c   1.000
_cell.angle_alpha   90.00
_cell.angle_beta   90.00
_cell.angle_gamma   90.00
#
_symmetry.space_group_name_H-M   'P 1'
#
loop_
_entity.id
_entity.type
_entity.pdbx_description
1 polymer ?
#
loop_
_entity_poly.entity_id
_entity_poly.type
_entity_poly.pdbx_seq_one_letter_code
_entity_poly.pdbx_strand_id
1 'polypeptide(L)'
;MIGGKLIAEGGFGCVFHPGFNEDGDEIKEEKYATKIQVENESALNEVKIGKIISNLDGYINHFSPIIGVDDLNLKKFKFNKYKKCSILKSRPKKKKFILMKLDYIKGSPFIDYIIKQGNTIQLINNLIHSYNHLLNGISILTHNKVVHFDLKGDNILFDEFRKIPILIDFGLSILFDDINAISTNTLFLNKYFYIFAPEYYIWPIEVHYLCYILNEKNTCSNEDLNSIIDEYISNNPAFFNFSKNFMKKYKEKCFHQLKYYNRFESNERILTILKYWNTWDNYALSILYLKFLRYLNIGGFDNNKFTIYFSQFLLHNINPNPEERLSLDDTKYEFNKFLFDEKINNIISFKNVARSFAKNRKYFDKALKQHKQQNQTLNNLIKKI
;
A
#
# COMPACT_ATOMS: atom_id res chain seq x y z
N MET A 1 27.10 6.00 23.30
CA MET A 1 25.94 5.09 23.13
C MET A 1 24.75 5.96 22.80
N ILE A 2 24.21 5.80 21.59
CA ILE A 2 23.26 6.74 20.95
C ILE A 2 22.06 5.94 20.42
N GLY A 3 21.29 5.34 21.32
CA GLY A 3 19.98 4.76 21.02
C GLY A 3 18.90 5.82 20.86
N GLY A 4 17.88 5.49 20.07
CA GLY A 4 16.73 6.37 19.89
C GLY A 4 16.91 7.46 18.84
N LYS A 5 17.70 7.21 17.78
CA LYS A 5 17.71 8.10 16.61
C LYS A 5 16.37 7.94 15.89
N LEU A 6 15.69 9.07 15.63
CA LEU A 6 14.52 9.10 14.77
C LEU A 6 14.93 8.68 13.34
N ILE A 7 14.39 7.56 12.86
CA ILE A 7 14.68 7.03 11.52
C ILE A 7 13.54 7.24 10.54
N ALA A 8 12.30 7.33 11.03
CA ALA A 8 11.13 7.66 10.22
C ALA A 8 10.08 8.36 11.08
N GLU A 9 9.30 9.23 10.44
CA GLU A 9 8.14 9.89 11.02
C GLU A 9 7.01 9.85 9.99
N GLY A 10 5.87 9.30 10.40
CA GLY A 10 4.65 9.24 9.59
C GLY A 10 3.53 10.07 10.21
N GLY A 11 2.34 10.02 9.62
CA GLY A 11 1.18 10.79 10.10
C GLY A 11 0.73 10.43 11.53
N PHE A 12 0.97 9.19 11.97
CA PHE A 12 0.50 8.68 13.27
C PHE A 12 1.58 8.60 14.35
N GLY A 13 2.86 8.59 13.98
CA GLY A 13 3.92 8.26 14.92
C GLY A 13 5.34 8.33 14.38
N CYS A 14 6.28 7.99 15.24
CA CYS A 14 7.72 8.08 15.00
C CYS A 14 8.37 6.73 15.24
N VAL A 15 9.31 6.36 14.36
CA VAL A 15 10.09 5.11 14.46
C VAL A 15 11.53 5.44 14.81
N PHE A 16 12.07 4.71 15.77
CA PHE A 16 13.40 4.92 16.33
C PHE A 16 14.25 3.66 16.26
N HIS A 17 15.53 3.85 15.98
CA HIS A 17 16.54 2.79 16.00
C HIS A 17 17.91 3.33 16.48
N PRO A 18 18.66 2.60 17.32
CA PRO A 18 18.23 1.42 18.10
C PRO A 18 16.96 1.69 18.91
N GLY A 19 16.16 0.65 19.14
CA GLY A 19 14.91 0.75 19.91
C GLY A 19 15.14 1.22 21.34
N PHE A 20 14.06 1.58 22.03
CA PHE A 20 14.07 1.97 23.45
C PHE A 20 12.82 1.45 24.18
N ASN A 21 12.92 1.35 25.51
CA ASN A 21 11.89 0.83 26.41
C ASN A 21 10.93 1.91 26.94
N GLU A 22 9.99 1.55 27.81
CA GLU A 22 8.98 2.44 28.39
C GLU A 22 9.53 3.68 29.11
N ASP A 23 10.76 3.61 29.63
CA ASP A 23 11.45 4.68 30.35
C ASP A 23 12.28 5.57 29.41
N GLY A 24 12.46 5.19 28.14
CA GLY A 24 13.29 5.88 27.16
C GLY A 24 14.75 5.44 27.14
N ASP A 25 15.05 4.32 27.78
CA ASP A 25 16.37 3.69 27.79
C ASP A 25 16.52 2.75 26.59
N GLU A 26 17.71 2.74 25.99
CA GLU A 26 18.00 1.99 24.78
C GLU A 26 17.89 0.47 25.00
N ILE A 27 17.23 -0.21 24.06
CA ILE A 27 17.19 -1.67 23.99
C ILE A 27 18.50 -2.12 23.34
N LYS A 28 19.20 -3.08 23.97
CA LYS A 28 20.53 -3.52 23.51
C LYS A 28 20.48 -4.26 22.18
N GLU A 29 19.35 -4.89 21.87
CA GLU A 29 19.15 -5.66 20.65
C GLU A 29 18.93 -4.74 19.43
N GLU A 30 19.99 -4.54 18.63
CA GLU A 30 19.92 -3.76 17.38
C GLU A 30 18.94 -4.31 16.34
N LYS A 31 18.46 -5.54 16.49
CA LYS A 31 17.47 -6.13 15.58
C LYS A 31 16.07 -5.52 15.73
N TYR A 32 15.81 -4.71 16.76
CA TYR A 32 14.49 -4.13 16.99
C TYR A 32 14.49 -2.61 16.82
N ALA A 33 13.38 -2.12 16.28
CA ALA A 33 13.02 -0.71 16.30
C ALA A 33 11.83 -0.50 17.24
N THR A 34 11.68 0.75 17.67
CA THR A 34 10.55 1.18 18.51
C THR A 34 9.72 2.20 17.75
N LYS A 35 8.43 1.96 17.59
CA LYS A 35 7.44 2.90 17.06
C LYS A 35 6.63 3.47 18.22
N ILE A 36 6.55 4.78 18.32
CA ILE A 36 5.67 5.47 19.27
C ILE A 36 4.57 6.19 18.51
N GLN A 37 3.34 6.06 18.99
CA GLN A 37 2.18 6.75 18.41
C GLN A 37 1.17 7.12 19.48
N VAL A 38 0.25 8.02 19.12
CA VAL A 38 -0.93 8.30 19.97
C VAL A 38 -1.82 7.07 19.97
N GLU A 39 -2.31 6.68 21.15
CA GLU A 39 -3.24 5.56 21.27
C GLU A 39 -4.61 5.95 20.68
N ASN A 40 -4.95 5.37 19.52
CA ASN A 40 -6.23 5.52 18.82
C ASN A 40 -6.67 4.17 18.19
N GLU A 41 -7.81 4.12 17.51
CA GLU A 41 -8.33 2.87 16.92
C GLU A 41 -7.36 2.26 15.90
N SER A 42 -6.73 3.08 15.04
CA SER A 42 -5.72 2.64 14.07
C SER A 42 -4.50 1.99 14.77
N ALA A 43 -4.06 2.57 15.90
CA ALA A 43 -2.97 2.03 16.69
C ALA A 43 -3.29 0.66 17.29
N LEU A 44 -4.49 0.52 17.86
CA LEU A 44 -4.97 -0.73 18.42
C LEU A 44 -5.16 -1.80 17.33
N ASN A 45 -5.62 -1.38 16.14
CA ASN A 45 -5.75 -2.25 14.99
C ASN A 45 -4.39 -2.75 14.50
N GLU A 46 -3.38 -1.89 14.40
CA GLU A 46 -2.01 -2.28 14.03
C GLU A 46 -1.44 -3.33 14.98
N VAL A 47 -1.70 -3.19 16.28
CA VAL A 47 -1.32 -4.18 17.30
C VAL A 47 -2.07 -5.50 17.12
N LYS A 48 -3.38 -5.44 16.87
CA LYS A 48 -4.22 -6.63 16.64
C LYS A 48 -3.73 -7.42 15.43
N ILE A 49 -3.58 -6.76 14.29
CA ILE A 49 -3.09 -7.37 13.05
C ILE A 49 -1.65 -7.84 13.22
N GLY A 50 -0.82 -7.08 13.94
CA GLY A 50 0.56 -7.44 14.23
C GLY A 50 0.68 -8.79 14.95
N LYS A 51 -0.16 -9.02 15.97
CA LYS A 51 -0.24 -10.30 16.69
C LYS A 51 -0.64 -11.48 15.79
N ILE A 52 -1.51 -11.26 14.81
CA ILE A 52 -1.92 -12.30 13.85
C ILE A 52 -0.73 -12.65 12.96
N ILE A 53 -0.11 -11.63 12.37
CA ILE A 53 0.99 -11.80 11.41
C ILE A 53 2.24 -12.39 12.08
N SER A 54 2.59 -11.96 13.30
CA SER A 54 3.79 -12.44 13.98
C SER A 54 3.73 -13.92 14.39
N ASN A 55 2.54 -14.53 14.38
CA ASN A 55 2.34 -15.95 14.63
C ASN A 55 2.41 -16.80 13.35
N LEU A 56 2.56 -16.18 12.16
CA LEU A 56 2.66 -16.90 10.90
C LEU A 56 4.09 -17.40 10.68
N ASP A 57 4.23 -18.65 10.25
CA ASP A 57 5.53 -19.23 9.94
C ASP A 57 6.23 -18.44 8.82
N GLY A 58 7.47 -18.03 9.08
CA GLY A 58 8.27 -17.27 8.11
C GLY A 58 7.79 -15.84 7.88
N TYR A 59 6.91 -15.28 8.73
CA TYR A 59 6.39 -13.90 8.57
C TYR A 59 7.50 -12.88 8.32
N ILE A 60 8.66 -13.06 8.98
CA ILE A 60 9.79 -12.13 8.91
C ILE A 60 10.23 -11.90 7.47
N ASN A 61 10.10 -12.91 6.59
CA ASN A 61 10.49 -12.81 5.18
C ASN A 61 9.55 -11.97 4.34
N HIS A 62 8.38 -11.57 4.85
CA HIS A 62 7.35 -10.86 4.10
C HIS A 62 6.87 -9.59 4.80
N PHE A 63 6.94 -9.55 6.14
CA PHE A 63 6.30 -8.53 6.97
C PHE A 63 7.21 -8.07 8.10
N SER A 64 7.02 -6.84 8.55
CA SER A 64 7.50 -6.36 9.86
C SER A 64 6.31 -5.84 10.69
N PRO A 65 5.53 -6.75 11.28
CA PRO A 65 4.40 -6.41 12.15
C PRO A 65 4.86 -5.85 13.49
N ILE A 66 3.90 -5.38 14.29
CA ILE A 66 4.12 -5.13 15.71
C ILE A 66 4.20 -6.46 16.45
N ILE A 67 5.31 -6.70 17.15
CA ILE A 67 5.61 -7.94 17.89
C ILE A 67 5.62 -7.74 19.42
N GLY A 68 5.49 -6.51 19.89
CA GLY A 68 5.45 -6.18 21.32
C GLY A 68 4.85 -4.81 21.54
N VAL A 69 4.24 -4.63 22.71
CA VAL A 69 3.51 -3.41 23.07
C VAL A 69 3.74 -3.11 24.54
N ASP A 70 4.07 -1.87 24.84
CA ASP A 70 4.25 -1.33 26.18
C ASP A 70 3.60 0.05 26.31
N ASP A 71 3.27 0.45 27.53
CA ASP A 71 2.81 1.80 27.83
C ASP A 71 3.99 2.73 28.12
N LEU A 72 3.94 3.96 27.59
CA LEU A 72 4.99 4.92 27.87
C LEU A 72 4.95 5.43 29.31
N ASN A 73 6.06 5.33 30.04
CA ASN A 73 6.15 5.86 31.39
C ASN A 73 6.33 7.39 31.39
N LEU A 74 5.23 8.15 31.32
CA LEU A 74 5.23 9.61 31.24
C LEU A 74 5.95 10.33 32.41
N LYS A 75 6.22 9.63 33.53
CA LYS A 75 6.93 10.18 34.68
C LYS A 75 8.45 10.10 34.49
N LYS A 76 8.96 9.00 33.95
CA LYS A 76 10.39 8.76 33.74
C LYS A 76 10.87 9.11 32.34
N PHE A 77 9.97 9.11 31.35
CA PHE A 77 10.31 9.30 29.95
C PHE A 77 10.97 10.66 29.69
N LYS A 78 12.17 10.62 29.09
CA LYS A 78 12.98 11.81 28.80
C LYS A 78 12.57 12.45 27.48
N PHE A 79 11.41 13.14 27.44
CA PHE A 79 10.88 13.82 26.25
C PHE A 79 11.91 14.69 25.51
N ASN A 80 12.82 15.35 26.25
CA ASN A 80 13.85 16.20 25.66
C ASN A 80 14.78 15.47 24.68
N LYS A 81 15.02 14.15 24.88
CA LYS A 81 15.83 13.31 23.99
C LYS A 81 15.16 13.08 22.63
N TYR A 82 13.83 13.14 22.59
CA TYR A 82 13.02 12.72 21.43
C TYR A 82 12.26 13.88 20.77
N LYS A 83 12.63 15.14 21.03
CA LYS A 83 11.99 16.36 20.48
C LYS A 83 11.89 16.43 18.95
N LYS A 84 12.72 15.66 18.24
CA LYS A 84 12.65 15.56 16.76
C LYS A 84 11.33 14.97 16.29
N CYS A 85 10.72 14.10 17.10
CA CYS A 85 9.40 13.54 16.83
C CYS A 85 8.31 14.57 17.13
N SER A 86 7.49 14.91 16.13
CA SER A 86 6.49 15.98 16.25
C SER A 86 5.47 15.74 17.38
N ILE A 87 5.04 14.49 17.56
CA ILE A 87 4.06 14.12 18.59
C ILE A 87 4.64 14.16 20.03
N LEU A 88 5.96 14.26 20.18
CA LEU A 88 6.67 14.33 21.46
C LEU A 88 7.28 15.72 21.76
N LYS A 89 7.02 16.73 20.91
CA LYS A 89 7.60 18.09 21.05
C LYS A 89 7.26 18.77 22.37
N SER A 90 6.10 18.47 22.97
CA SER A 90 5.70 18.96 24.29
C SER A 90 5.02 17.84 25.07
N ARG A 91 5.17 17.86 26.41
CA ARG A 91 4.51 16.90 27.30
C ARG A 91 2.99 17.06 27.14
N PRO A 92 2.27 16.10 26.56
CA PRO A 92 0.84 16.27 26.36
C PRO A 92 0.12 16.12 27.70
N LYS A 93 -0.83 17.03 27.96
CA LYS A 93 -1.64 16.99 29.19
C LYS A 93 -2.75 15.94 29.16
N LYS A 94 -3.09 15.37 27.98
CA LYS A 94 -4.24 14.46 27.79
C LYS A 94 -4.05 13.30 26.80
N LYS A 95 -2.89 13.18 26.14
CA LYS A 95 -2.67 12.11 25.13
C LYS A 95 -2.02 10.90 25.79
N LYS A 96 -2.60 9.73 25.58
CA LYS A 96 -1.94 8.45 25.84
C LYS A 96 -1.08 8.08 24.64
N PHE A 97 0.08 7.50 24.92
CA PHE A 97 0.99 7.00 23.91
C PHE A 97 1.17 5.52 24.10
N ILE A 98 1.20 4.81 22.98
CA ILE A 98 1.53 3.40 22.93
C ILE A 98 2.93 3.25 22.36
N LEU A 99 3.73 2.42 23.01
CA LEU A 99 5.06 2.04 22.58
C LEU A 99 4.98 0.67 21.93
N MET A 100 5.49 0.56 20.71
CA MET A 100 5.39 -0.67 19.94
C MET A 100 6.76 -1.11 19.47
N LYS A 101 7.00 -2.41 19.53
CA LYS A 101 8.22 -3.08 19.12
C LYS A 101 7.98 -3.78 17.77
N LEU A 102 8.95 -3.64 16.88
CA LEU A 102 8.95 -4.27 15.55
C LEU A 102 10.38 -4.66 15.15
N ASP A 103 10.50 -5.60 14.22
CA ASP A 103 11.79 -5.96 13.63
C ASP A 103 12.35 -4.76 12.84
N TYR A 104 13.63 -4.45 13.07
CA TYR A 104 14.30 -3.39 12.34
C TYR A 104 14.72 -3.89 10.95
N ILE A 105 14.25 -3.18 9.93
CA ILE A 105 14.65 -3.43 8.55
C ILE A 105 15.73 -2.43 8.17
N LYS A 106 16.95 -2.95 7.94
CA LYS A 106 18.03 -2.16 7.35
C LYS A 106 17.80 -2.02 5.85
N GLY A 107 17.14 -0.93 5.47
CA GLY A 107 16.72 -0.73 4.09
C GLY A 107 16.25 0.68 3.76
N SER A 108 15.64 0.80 2.59
CA SER A 108 15.02 2.04 2.12
C SER A 108 13.64 1.76 1.51
N PRO A 109 12.76 2.78 1.40
CA PRO A 109 11.48 2.63 0.72
C PRO A 109 11.64 1.99 -0.66
N PHE A 110 10.74 1.08 -1.02
CA PHE A 110 10.89 0.22 -2.19
C PHE A 110 11.09 0.99 -3.49
N ILE A 111 10.30 2.05 -3.69
CA ILE A 111 10.43 2.93 -4.86
C ILE A 111 11.83 3.56 -4.94
N ASP A 112 12.34 4.06 -3.81
CA ASP A 112 13.66 4.67 -3.72
C ASP A 112 14.76 3.65 -4.01
N TYR A 113 14.64 2.43 -3.48
CA TYR A 113 15.59 1.35 -3.69
C TYR A 113 15.68 0.97 -5.17
N ILE A 114 14.53 0.74 -5.82
CA ILE A 114 14.47 0.36 -7.24
C ILE A 114 15.12 1.45 -8.09
N ILE A 115 14.78 2.73 -7.89
CA ILE A 115 15.29 3.82 -8.75
C ILE A 115 16.79 4.08 -8.56
N LYS A 116 17.32 3.86 -7.35
CA LYS A 116 18.75 4.03 -7.09
C LYS A 116 19.63 2.96 -7.74
N GLN A 117 19.07 1.84 -8.21
CA GLN A 117 19.85 0.81 -8.89
C GLN A 117 20.53 1.37 -10.14
N GLY A 118 21.87 1.32 -10.15
CA GLY A 118 22.68 1.78 -11.29
C GLY A 118 22.74 0.78 -12.44
N ASN A 119 22.50 -0.51 -12.17
CA ASN A 119 22.51 -1.57 -13.16
C ASN A 119 21.08 -1.92 -13.56
N THR A 120 20.74 -1.68 -14.82
CA THR A 120 19.35 -1.86 -15.26
C THR A 120 18.91 -3.31 -15.45
N ILE A 121 19.84 -4.25 -15.64
CA ILE A 121 19.49 -5.68 -15.64
C ILE A 121 19.05 -6.08 -14.23
N GLN A 122 19.82 -5.64 -13.23
CA GLN A 122 19.49 -5.87 -11.83
C GLN A 122 18.17 -5.20 -11.43
N LEU A 123 17.87 -4.01 -11.97
CA LEU A 123 16.58 -3.34 -11.77
C LEU A 123 15.40 -4.22 -12.20
N ILE A 124 15.45 -4.78 -13.41
CA ILE A 124 14.35 -5.56 -13.96
C ILE A 124 14.20 -6.88 -13.21
N ASN A 125 15.31 -7.57 -12.91
CA ASN A 125 15.28 -8.76 -12.05
C ASN A 125 14.68 -8.44 -10.68
N ASN A 126 15.11 -7.34 -10.05
CA ASN A 126 14.55 -6.91 -8.77
C ASN A 126 13.06 -6.59 -8.89
N LEU A 127 12.60 -5.97 -9.98
CA LEU A 127 11.19 -5.68 -10.22
C LEU A 127 10.37 -6.97 -10.30
N ILE A 128 10.82 -7.94 -11.11
CA ILE A 128 10.17 -9.25 -11.31
C ILE A 128 10.14 -10.05 -10.00
N HIS A 129 11.30 -10.21 -9.35
CA HIS A 129 11.40 -10.96 -8.10
C HIS A 129 10.60 -10.30 -6.98
N SER A 130 10.63 -8.96 -6.90
CA SER A 130 9.83 -8.24 -5.91
C SER A 130 8.33 -8.39 -6.18
N TYR A 131 7.90 -8.43 -7.44
CA TYR A 131 6.47 -8.59 -7.76
C TYR A 131 5.97 -9.95 -7.28
N ASN A 132 6.69 -11.01 -7.62
CA ASN A 132 6.40 -12.36 -7.13
C ASN A 132 6.46 -12.47 -5.60
N HIS A 133 7.44 -11.83 -4.97
CA HIS A 133 7.58 -11.84 -3.52
C HIS A 133 6.42 -11.12 -2.82
N LEU A 134 6.02 -9.95 -3.34
CA LEU A 134 4.88 -9.19 -2.84
C LEU A 134 3.57 -9.94 -3.02
N LEU A 135 3.35 -10.60 -4.18
CA LEU A 135 2.19 -11.47 -4.39
C LEU A 135 2.13 -12.60 -3.36
N ASN A 136 3.26 -13.22 -3.00
CA ASN A 136 3.31 -14.23 -1.94
C ASN A 136 2.92 -13.63 -0.59
N GLY A 137 3.43 -12.45 -0.24
CA GLY A 137 3.05 -11.75 0.99
C GLY A 137 1.56 -11.44 1.05
N ILE A 138 0.98 -10.90 -0.04
CA ILE A 138 -0.46 -10.62 -0.13
C ILE A 138 -1.28 -11.91 -0.05
N SER A 139 -0.81 -12.99 -0.68
CA SER A 139 -1.44 -14.31 -0.58
C SER A 139 -1.46 -14.81 0.87
N ILE A 140 -0.35 -14.70 1.61
CA ILE A 140 -0.31 -15.07 3.04
C ILE A 140 -1.33 -14.25 3.85
N LEU A 141 -1.41 -12.92 3.65
CA LEU A 141 -2.41 -12.08 4.33
C LEU A 141 -3.84 -12.50 3.97
N THR A 142 -4.13 -12.69 2.68
CA THR A 142 -5.45 -13.06 2.17
C THR A 142 -5.92 -14.42 2.69
N HIS A 143 -5.02 -15.41 2.75
CA HIS A 143 -5.33 -16.72 3.35
C HIS A 143 -5.70 -16.61 4.83
N ASN A 144 -5.12 -15.64 5.55
CA ASN A 144 -5.42 -15.32 6.94
C ASN A 144 -6.51 -14.24 7.10
N LYS A 145 -7.29 -13.97 6.04
CA LYS A 145 -8.41 -13.01 6.02
C LYS A 145 -7.98 -11.58 6.38
N VAL A 146 -6.72 -11.22 6.12
CA VAL A 146 -6.21 -9.86 6.30
C VAL A 146 -6.08 -9.18 4.93
N VAL A 147 -6.60 -7.97 4.83
CA VAL A 147 -6.33 -7.03 3.74
C VAL A 147 -5.40 -5.96 4.28
N HIS A 148 -4.27 -5.72 3.63
CA HIS A 148 -3.37 -4.65 4.03
C HIS A 148 -4.05 -3.28 3.94
N PHE A 149 -4.81 -3.05 2.85
CA PHE A 149 -5.68 -1.88 2.63
C PHE A 149 -4.97 -0.52 2.53
N ASP A 150 -3.64 -0.52 2.66
CA ASP A 150 -2.74 0.62 2.45
C ASP A 150 -1.46 0.19 1.70
N LEU A 151 -1.61 -0.69 0.70
CA LEU A 151 -0.47 -1.18 -0.07
C LEU A 151 0.03 -0.13 -1.07
N LYS A 152 1.06 0.61 -0.68
CA LYS A 152 1.75 1.62 -1.50
C LYS A 152 3.25 1.56 -1.29
N GLY A 153 4.01 2.17 -2.19
CA GLY A 153 5.48 2.14 -2.15
C GLY A 153 6.13 2.68 -0.87
N ASP A 154 5.42 3.51 -0.10
CA ASP A 154 5.88 4.03 1.20
C ASP A 154 5.75 2.99 2.33
N ASN A 155 4.85 2.02 2.15
CA ASN A 155 4.56 0.93 3.10
C ASN A 155 5.24 -0.39 2.67
N ILE A 156 6.28 -0.28 1.82
CA ILE A 156 7.13 -1.39 1.42
C ILE A 156 8.58 -0.95 1.62
N LEU A 157 9.32 -1.64 2.49
CA LEU A 157 10.75 -1.43 2.68
C LEU A 157 11.52 -2.52 1.96
N PHE A 158 12.53 -2.15 1.18
CA PHE A 158 13.43 -3.14 0.61
C PHE A 158 14.53 -3.46 1.61
N ASP A 159 14.58 -4.71 2.09
CA ASP A 159 15.63 -5.19 2.98
C ASP A 159 16.92 -5.39 2.19
N GLU A 160 17.91 -4.54 2.44
CA GLU A 160 19.16 -4.56 1.68
C GLU A 160 20.06 -5.74 2.06
N PHE A 161 19.83 -6.40 3.20
CA PHE A 161 20.56 -7.59 3.60
C PHE A 161 19.97 -8.83 2.94
N ARG A 162 18.66 -9.02 3.06
CA ARG A 162 17.94 -10.20 2.51
C ARG A 162 17.59 -10.07 1.02
N LYS A 163 17.70 -8.87 0.46
CA LYS A 163 17.36 -8.54 -0.95
C LYS A 163 15.91 -8.85 -1.31
N ILE A 164 14.99 -8.60 -0.38
CA ILE A 164 13.55 -8.83 -0.55
C ILE A 164 12.75 -7.61 -0.07
N PRO A 165 11.60 -7.30 -0.70
CA PRO A 165 10.68 -6.29 -0.19
C PRO A 165 9.88 -6.83 1.01
N ILE A 166 9.70 -6.00 2.02
CA ILE A 166 8.97 -6.31 3.26
C ILE A 166 7.82 -5.31 3.42
N LEU A 167 6.61 -5.82 3.67
CA LEU A 167 5.43 -5.02 3.94
C LEU A 167 5.44 -4.51 5.39
N ILE A 168 5.03 -3.25 5.57
CA ILE A 168 4.98 -2.55 6.86
C ILE A 168 3.71 -1.72 6.99
N ASP A 169 3.43 -1.20 8.19
CA ASP A 169 2.32 -0.29 8.49
C ASP A 169 0.93 -0.94 8.28
N PHE A 170 0.50 -1.74 9.26
CA PHE A 170 -0.77 -2.44 9.25
C PHE A 170 -1.91 -1.67 9.94
N GLY A 171 -1.75 -0.36 10.19
CA GLY A 171 -2.73 0.42 10.96
C GLY A 171 -4.11 0.52 10.29
N LEU A 172 -4.14 0.51 8.95
CA LEU A 172 -5.39 0.54 8.16
C LEU A 172 -5.86 -0.84 7.70
N SER A 173 -5.15 -1.91 8.08
CA SER A 173 -5.48 -3.25 7.62
C SER A 173 -6.83 -3.73 8.15
N ILE A 174 -7.50 -4.56 7.36
CA ILE A 174 -8.84 -5.07 7.66
C ILE A 174 -8.71 -6.56 7.95
N LEU A 175 -9.12 -7.00 9.14
CA LEU A 175 -9.37 -8.41 9.41
C LEU A 175 -10.81 -8.72 8.96
N PHE A 176 -10.97 -9.38 7.82
CA PHE A 176 -12.26 -9.57 7.17
C PHE A 176 -13.24 -10.45 7.96
N ASP A 177 -12.73 -11.30 8.85
CA ASP A 177 -13.57 -12.05 9.79
C ASP A 177 -14.34 -11.13 10.74
N ASP A 178 -13.78 -9.96 11.10
CA ASP A 178 -14.49 -8.96 11.90
C ASP A 178 -15.70 -8.37 11.14
N ILE A 179 -15.57 -8.21 9.82
CA ILE A 179 -16.63 -7.67 8.95
C ILE A 179 -17.71 -8.72 8.72
N ASN A 180 -17.33 -9.96 8.44
CA ASN A 180 -18.27 -11.05 8.17
C ASN A 180 -19.19 -11.35 9.37
N ALA A 181 -18.70 -11.19 10.59
CA ALA A 181 -19.47 -11.43 11.80
C ALA A 181 -20.58 -10.38 12.07
N ILE A 182 -20.46 -9.18 11.49
CA ILE A 182 -21.29 -8.00 11.84
C ILE A 182 -21.95 -7.41 10.58
N SER A 183 -22.10 -8.23 9.54
CA SER A 183 -22.16 -7.93 8.09
C SER A 183 -23.19 -6.91 7.56
N THR A 184 -23.87 -6.13 8.41
CA THR A 184 -24.80 -5.07 8.01
C THR A 184 -24.79 -3.85 8.94
N ASN A 185 -23.95 -3.78 9.98
CA ASN A 185 -23.90 -2.60 10.84
C ASN A 185 -23.07 -1.49 10.19
N THR A 186 -23.75 -0.51 9.60
CA THR A 186 -23.14 0.68 8.97
C THR A 186 -22.17 1.41 9.90
N LEU A 187 -22.48 1.52 11.20
CA LEU A 187 -21.58 2.17 12.17
C LEU A 187 -20.26 1.40 12.37
N PHE A 188 -20.30 0.07 12.22
CA PHE A 188 -19.10 -0.77 12.29
C PHE A 188 -18.28 -0.66 11.00
N LEU A 189 -18.93 -0.67 9.84
CA LEU A 189 -18.27 -0.52 8.54
C LEU A 189 -17.58 0.84 8.39
N ASN A 190 -18.15 1.90 8.97
CA ASN A 190 -17.55 3.24 9.00
C ASN A 190 -16.20 3.29 9.74
N LYS A 191 -15.81 2.25 10.48
CA LYS A 191 -14.45 2.17 11.05
C LYS A 191 -13.38 1.85 10.01
N TYR A 192 -13.73 1.07 9.00
CA TYR A 192 -12.80 0.64 7.94
C TYR A 192 -12.96 1.48 6.67
N PHE A 193 -14.20 1.85 6.33
CA PHE A 193 -14.57 2.67 5.17
C PHE A 193 -14.94 4.09 5.63
N TYR A 194 -14.03 4.73 6.35
CA TYR A 194 -14.30 5.91 7.18
C TYR A 194 -14.29 7.25 6.43
N ILE A 195 -13.87 7.26 5.16
CA ILE A 195 -13.75 8.50 4.39
C ILE A 195 -13.98 8.25 2.90
N PHE A 196 -14.76 9.14 2.27
CA PHE A 196 -14.78 9.26 0.82
C PHE A 196 -13.58 10.10 0.36
N ALA A 197 -12.54 9.43 -0.13
CA ALA A 197 -11.31 10.05 -0.65
C ALA A 197 -10.99 9.47 -2.04
N PRO A 198 -11.70 9.89 -3.11
CA PRO A 198 -11.48 9.39 -4.47
C PRO A 198 -10.06 9.65 -5.00
N GLU A 199 -9.31 10.57 -4.40
CA GLU A 199 -7.90 10.79 -4.67
C GLU A 199 -6.98 9.67 -4.13
N TYR A 200 -7.49 8.78 -3.28
CA TYR A 200 -6.71 7.68 -2.73
C TYR A 200 -6.60 6.49 -3.70
N TYR A 201 -5.78 6.70 -4.72
CA TYR A 201 -5.63 5.86 -5.91
C TYR A 201 -5.35 4.36 -5.70
N ILE A 202 -4.95 3.94 -4.49
CA ILE A 202 -4.70 2.52 -4.19
C ILE A 202 -5.99 1.74 -3.91
N TRP A 203 -7.10 2.42 -3.64
CA TRP A 203 -8.40 1.77 -3.51
C TRP A 203 -9.05 1.57 -4.88
N PRO A 204 -9.72 0.42 -5.10
CA PRO A 204 -10.50 0.22 -6.30
C PRO A 204 -11.80 1.03 -6.26
N ILE A 205 -12.40 1.24 -7.44
CA ILE A 205 -13.57 2.12 -7.60
C ILE A 205 -14.75 1.72 -6.72
N GLU A 206 -14.95 0.42 -6.48
CA GLU A 206 -16.02 -0.07 -5.61
C GLU A 206 -15.80 0.27 -4.13
N VAL A 207 -14.56 0.43 -3.67
CA VAL A 207 -14.25 0.88 -2.31
C VAL A 207 -14.53 2.38 -2.17
N HIS A 208 -14.18 3.19 -3.18
CA HIS A 208 -14.56 4.61 -3.18
C HIS A 208 -16.08 4.79 -3.19
N TYR A 209 -16.79 4.00 -4.00
CA TYR A 209 -18.24 4.00 -4.01
C TYR A 209 -18.84 3.54 -2.67
N LEU A 210 -18.28 2.50 -2.04
CA LEU A 210 -18.67 2.06 -0.70
C LEU A 210 -18.48 3.17 0.33
N CYS A 211 -17.33 3.85 0.34
CA CYS A 211 -17.11 4.99 1.21
C CYS A 211 -18.09 6.14 0.95
N TYR A 212 -18.42 6.43 -0.32
CA TYR A 212 -19.40 7.46 -0.67
C TYR A 212 -20.78 7.15 -0.09
N ILE A 213 -21.26 5.91 -0.24
CA ILE A 213 -22.60 5.55 0.24
C ILE A 213 -22.71 5.46 1.76
N LEU A 214 -21.58 5.25 2.44
CA LEU A 214 -21.49 5.15 3.89
C LEU A 214 -21.32 6.51 4.58
N ASN A 215 -20.63 7.46 3.94
CA ASN A 215 -20.22 8.72 4.58
C ASN A 215 -20.86 9.97 3.97
N GLU A 216 -21.31 9.93 2.71
CA GLU A 216 -21.87 11.08 2.00
C GLU A 216 -23.37 10.94 1.75
N LYS A 217 -23.78 9.99 0.89
CA LYS A 217 -25.18 9.78 0.49
C LYS A 217 -25.49 8.30 0.27
N ASN A 218 -26.49 7.77 0.98
CA ASN A 218 -26.94 6.37 0.82
C ASN A 218 -27.48 6.04 -0.60
N THR A 219 -27.97 7.04 -1.33
CA THR A 219 -28.41 6.95 -2.73
C THR A 219 -27.48 7.74 -3.65
N CYS A 220 -27.21 7.19 -4.83
CA CYS A 220 -26.28 7.79 -5.79
C CYS A 220 -26.99 8.00 -7.13
N SER A 221 -27.07 9.23 -7.63
CA SER A 221 -27.60 9.51 -8.98
C SER A 221 -26.57 9.20 -10.07
N ASN A 222 -26.96 9.24 -11.34
CA ASN A 222 -25.99 9.08 -12.43
C ASN A 222 -24.95 10.21 -12.45
N GLU A 223 -25.32 11.41 -12.02
CA GLU A 223 -24.41 12.55 -11.86
C GLU A 223 -23.40 12.29 -10.74
N ASP A 224 -23.86 11.80 -9.58
CA ASP A 224 -22.98 11.41 -8.47
C ASP A 224 -21.97 10.32 -8.94
N LEU A 225 -22.45 9.30 -9.66
CA LEU A 225 -21.59 8.24 -10.23
C LEU A 225 -20.50 8.80 -11.14
N ASN A 226 -20.85 9.73 -12.04
CA ASN A 226 -19.88 10.34 -12.94
C ASN A 226 -18.85 11.18 -12.17
N SER A 227 -19.26 11.92 -11.13
CA SER A 227 -18.34 12.68 -10.28
C SER A 227 -17.32 11.77 -9.61
N ILE A 228 -17.78 10.68 -8.98
CA ILE A 228 -16.89 9.69 -8.33
C ILE A 228 -15.87 9.15 -9.33
N ILE A 229 -16.32 8.79 -10.54
CA ILE A 229 -15.46 8.21 -11.58
C ILE A 229 -14.44 9.23 -12.10
N ASP A 230 -14.86 10.47 -12.32
CA ASP A 230 -14.01 11.54 -12.80
C ASP A 230 -12.92 11.88 -11.78
N GLU A 231 -13.27 11.97 -10.50
CA GLU A 231 -12.33 12.21 -9.41
C GLU A 231 -11.36 11.03 -9.23
N TYR A 232 -11.86 9.79 -9.21
CA TYR A 232 -11.05 8.57 -9.11
C TYR A 232 -10.01 8.48 -10.23
N ILE A 233 -10.41 8.75 -11.48
CA ILE A 233 -9.51 8.63 -12.62
C ILE A 233 -8.53 9.80 -12.72
N SER A 234 -8.99 11.03 -12.49
CA SER A 234 -8.15 12.23 -12.63
C SER A 234 -7.04 12.28 -11.58
N ASN A 235 -7.27 11.69 -10.40
CA ASN A 235 -6.29 11.65 -9.33
C ASN A 235 -5.42 10.39 -9.32
N ASN A 236 -5.70 9.37 -10.14
CA ASN A 236 -4.95 8.13 -10.14
C ASN A 236 -3.71 8.20 -11.07
N PRO A 237 -2.47 8.22 -10.51
CA PRO A 237 -1.26 8.42 -11.30
C PRO A 237 -0.93 7.28 -12.26
N ALA A 238 -1.56 6.11 -12.12
CA ALA A 238 -1.42 5.01 -13.06
C ALA A 238 -2.03 5.35 -14.43
N PHE A 239 -3.04 6.22 -14.49
CA PHE A 239 -3.76 6.50 -15.73
C PHE A 239 -3.12 7.56 -16.64
N PHE A 240 -2.15 8.33 -16.15
CA PHE A 240 -1.66 9.55 -16.82
C PHE A 240 -1.02 9.32 -18.19
N ASN A 241 -0.57 8.10 -18.50
CA ASN A 241 0.09 7.76 -19.76
C ASN A 241 -0.82 7.08 -20.79
N PHE A 242 -2.10 6.86 -20.46
CA PHE A 242 -3.01 6.19 -21.39
C PHE A 242 -3.70 7.18 -22.32
N SER A 243 -4.07 6.69 -23.51
CA SER A 243 -4.73 7.51 -24.52
C SER A 243 -6.11 7.95 -24.06
N LYS A 244 -6.57 9.12 -24.53
CA LYS A 244 -7.93 9.61 -24.26
C LYS A 244 -9.02 8.58 -24.60
N ASN A 245 -8.82 7.82 -25.67
CA ASN A 245 -9.75 6.76 -26.08
C ASN A 245 -9.78 5.60 -25.08
N PHE A 246 -8.63 5.15 -24.59
CA PHE A 246 -8.58 4.15 -23.51
C PHE A 246 -9.30 4.68 -22.26
N MET A 247 -9.00 5.92 -21.86
CA MET A 247 -9.62 6.53 -20.68
C MET A 247 -11.14 6.62 -20.79
N LYS A 248 -11.65 6.95 -21.99
CA LYS A 248 -13.10 6.95 -22.24
C LYS A 248 -13.72 5.56 -22.01
N LYS A 249 -13.14 4.51 -22.60
CA LYS A 249 -13.62 3.12 -22.43
C LYS A 249 -13.54 2.65 -20.97
N TYR A 250 -12.47 3.04 -20.28
CA TYR A 250 -12.30 2.70 -18.87
C TYR A 250 -13.34 3.40 -17.99
N LYS A 251 -13.63 4.68 -18.23
CA LYS A 251 -14.74 5.42 -17.60
C LYS A 251 -16.09 4.74 -17.82
N GLU A 252 -16.37 4.32 -19.04
CA GLU A 252 -17.60 3.59 -19.38
C GLU A 252 -17.70 2.28 -18.56
N LYS A 253 -16.61 1.51 -18.45
CA LYS A 253 -16.56 0.32 -17.58
C LYS A 253 -16.83 0.65 -16.11
N CYS A 254 -16.21 1.70 -15.56
CA CYS A 254 -16.49 2.15 -14.20
C CYS A 254 -17.96 2.50 -14.00
N PHE A 255 -18.55 3.24 -14.94
CA PHE A 255 -19.95 3.65 -14.87
C PHE A 255 -20.88 2.44 -14.89
N HIS A 256 -20.65 1.48 -15.78
CA HIS A 256 -21.41 0.24 -15.81
C HIS A 256 -21.31 -0.55 -14.51
N GLN A 257 -20.11 -0.67 -13.94
CA GLN A 257 -19.92 -1.38 -12.67
C GLN A 257 -20.62 -0.68 -11.50
N LEU A 258 -20.47 0.64 -11.38
CA LEU A 258 -21.12 1.35 -10.28
C LEU A 258 -22.65 1.35 -10.43
N LYS A 259 -23.15 1.46 -11.66
CA LYS A 259 -24.59 1.28 -11.95
C LYS A 259 -25.08 -0.12 -11.61
N TYR A 260 -24.26 -1.15 -11.82
CA TYR A 260 -24.55 -2.51 -11.39
C TYR A 260 -24.71 -2.59 -9.88
N TYR A 261 -23.83 -1.98 -9.07
CA TYR A 261 -24.01 -1.94 -7.62
C TYR A 261 -25.24 -1.13 -7.19
N ASN A 262 -25.51 0.00 -7.88
CA ASN A 262 -26.58 0.91 -7.52
C ASN A 262 -28.00 0.31 -7.71
N ARG A 263 -28.12 -0.82 -8.44
CA ARG A 263 -29.38 -1.54 -8.63
C ARG A 263 -29.85 -2.30 -7.38
N PHE A 264 -28.93 -2.58 -6.45
CA PHE A 264 -29.21 -3.35 -5.24
C PHE A 264 -29.64 -2.43 -4.10
N GLU A 265 -30.45 -2.98 -3.20
CA GLU A 265 -30.80 -2.36 -1.91
C GLU A 265 -29.55 -2.18 -1.03
N SER A 266 -29.60 -1.25 -0.07
CA SER A 266 -28.42 -0.78 0.68
C SER A 266 -27.55 -1.92 1.25
N ASN A 267 -28.15 -2.87 1.97
CA ASN A 267 -27.40 -3.99 2.58
C ASN A 267 -26.85 -4.97 1.53
N GLU A 268 -27.66 -5.34 0.54
CA GLU A 268 -27.25 -6.26 -0.52
C GLU A 268 -26.12 -5.67 -1.37
N ARG A 269 -26.19 -4.36 -1.64
CA ARG A 269 -25.14 -3.60 -2.32
C ARG A 269 -23.81 -3.69 -1.59
N ILE A 270 -23.80 -3.41 -0.28
CA ILE A 270 -22.61 -3.50 0.56
C ILE A 270 -22.04 -4.92 0.54
N LEU A 271 -22.88 -5.93 0.80
CA LEU A 271 -22.46 -7.34 0.78
C LEU A 271 -21.90 -7.74 -0.58
N THR A 272 -22.47 -7.25 -1.67
CA THR A 272 -22.01 -7.54 -3.04
C THR A 272 -20.62 -6.96 -3.30
N ILE A 273 -20.34 -5.74 -2.83
CA ILE A 273 -19.01 -5.13 -2.94
C ILE A 273 -17.99 -5.91 -2.08
N LEU A 274 -18.35 -6.21 -0.84
CA LEU A 274 -17.47 -6.87 0.12
C LEU A 274 -17.05 -8.28 -0.33
N LYS A 275 -17.81 -8.97 -1.18
CA LYS A 275 -17.43 -10.29 -1.74
C LYS A 275 -16.06 -10.32 -2.41
N TYR A 276 -15.60 -9.20 -2.97
CA TYR A 276 -14.37 -9.11 -3.77
C TYR A 276 -13.16 -8.55 -3.00
N TRP A 277 -13.23 -8.54 -1.67
CA TRP A 277 -12.20 -7.99 -0.79
C TRP A 277 -10.80 -8.54 -1.04
N ASN A 278 -10.73 -9.82 -1.39
CA ASN A 278 -9.49 -10.56 -1.68
C ASN A 278 -8.79 -10.07 -2.97
N THR A 279 -9.41 -9.18 -3.75
CA THR A 279 -8.82 -8.59 -4.96
C THR A 279 -8.19 -7.21 -4.69
N TRP A 280 -8.48 -6.56 -3.57
CA TRP A 280 -8.14 -5.15 -3.33
C TRP A 280 -6.64 -4.89 -3.23
N ASP A 281 -5.90 -5.76 -2.53
CA ASP A 281 -4.44 -5.60 -2.44
C ASP A 281 -3.74 -5.98 -3.76
N ASN A 282 -4.31 -6.90 -4.56
CA ASN A 282 -3.79 -7.19 -5.90
C ASN A 282 -4.01 -6.01 -6.87
N TYR A 283 -5.17 -5.34 -6.75
CA TYR A 283 -5.43 -4.07 -7.42
C TYR A 283 -4.37 -3.01 -7.02
N ALA A 284 -4.14 -2.83 -5.71
CA ALA A 284 -3.19 -1.84 -5.21
C ALA A 284 -1.75 -2.12 -5.65
N LEU A 285 -1.33 -3.39 -5.63
CA LEU A 285 -0.04 -3.83 -6.17
C LEU A 285 0.06 -3.54 -7.68
N SER A 286 -1.02 -3.76 -8.41
CA SER A 286 -1.05 -3.52 -9.86
C SER A 286 -0.93 -2.03 -10.19
N ILE A 287 -1.59 -1.16 -9.42
CA ILE A 287 -1.41 0.29 -9.50
C ILE A 287 0.03 0.70 -9.21
N LEU A 288 0.65 0.14 -8.16
CA LEU A 288 2.05 0.40 -7.82
C LEU A 288 2.98 0.08 -9.00
N TYR A 289 2.79 -1.07 -9.65
CA TYR A 289 3.62 -1.51 -10.76
C TYR A 289 3.34 -0.80 -12.08
N LEU A 290 2.09 -0.37 -12.34
CA LEU A 290 1.78 0.53 -13.46
C LEU A 290 2.50 1.88 -13.31
N LYS A 291 2.58 2.41 -12.08
CA LYS A 291 3.36 3.63 -11.80
C LYS A 291 4.85 3.41 -12.05
N PHE A 292 5.40 2.25 -11.71
CA PHE A 292 6.79 1.91 -12.06
C PHE A 292 7.01 1.86 -13.57
N LEU A 293 6.11 1.20 -14.31
CA LEU A 293 6.17 1.16 -15.78
C LEU A 293 6.09 2.54 -16.41
N ARG A 294 5.31 3.46 -15.84
CA ARG A 294 5.30 4.86 -16.29
C ARG A 294 6.69 5.47 -16.18
N TYR A 295 7.38 5.27 -15.06
CA TYR A 295 8.70 5.85 -14.93
C TYR A 295 9.67 5.26 -15.96
N LEU A 296 9.54 3.96 -16.28
CA LEU A 296 10.32 3.31 -17.34
C LEU A 296 10.11 3.92 -18.74
N ASN A 297 8.91 4.42 -19.03
CA ASN A 297 8.48 4.78 -20.39
C ASN A 297 8.17 6.29 -20.58
N ILE A 298 8.93 7.19 -19.95
CA ILE A 298 8.68 8.65 -19.98
C ILE A 298 8.74 9.25 -21.40
N GLY A 299 9.49 8.63 -22.32
CA GLY A 299 9.56 9.01 -23.74
C GLY A 299 8.50 8.37 -24.65
N GLY A 300 7.52 7.67 -24.08
CA GLY A 300 6.63 6.75 -24.79
C GLY A 300 6.97 5.29 -24.49
N PHE A 301 6.01 4.38 -24.69
CA PHE A 301 6.25 2.96 -24.54
C PHE A 301 7.23 2.50 -25.62
N ASP A 302 8.44 2.11 -25.20
CA ASP A 302 9.28 1.32 -26.09
C ASP A 302 8.51 0.04 -26.41
N ASN A 303 8.41 -0.30 -27.69
CA ASN A 303 7.70 -1.48 -28.19
C ASN A 303 8.47 -2.76 -27.78
N ASN A 304 8.49 -3.06 -26.48
CA ASN A 304 9.05 -4.27 -25.90
C ASN A 304 7.92 -5.12 -25.35
N LYS A 305 7.94 -6.40 -25.75
CA LYS A 305 6.95 -7.41 -25.41
C LYS A 305 6.68 -7.52 -23.90
N PHE A 306 7.70 -7.42 -23.05
CA PHE A 306 7.52 -7.43 -21.59
C PHE A 306 6.68 -6.26 -21.12
N THR A 307 7.03 -5.03 -21.52
CA THR A 307 6.31 -3.83 -21.07
C THR A 307 4.85 -3.86 -21.52
N ILE A 308 4.59 -4.30 -22.75
CA ILE A 308 3.23 -4.40 -23.30
C ILE A 308 2.42 -5.43 -22.52
N TYR A 309 2.94 -6.66 -22.42
CA TYR A 309 2.29 -7.74 -21.68
C TYR A 309 2.03 -7.32 -20.24
N PHE A 310 3.08 -6.86 -19.54
CA PHE A 310 2.98 -6.54 -18.13
C PHE A 310 2.03 -5.35 -17.89
N SER A 311 2.00 -4.35 -18.79
CA SER A 311 0.98 -3.29 -18.70
C SER A 311 -0.44 -3.84 -18.86
N GLN A 312 -0.70 -4.70 -19.86
CA GLN A 312 -2.01 -5.31 -20.09
C GLN A 312 -2.45 -6.21 -18.93
N PHE A 313 -1.51 -7.00 -18.42
CA PHE A 313 -1.69 -7.87 -17.27
C PHE A 313 -2.05 -7.08 -16.00
N LEU A 314 -1.32 -6.01 -15.70
CA LEU A 314 -1.64 -5.12 -14.57
C LEU A 314 -2.98 -4.39 -14.78
N LEU A 315 -3.29 -3.98 -16.01
CA LEU A 315 -4.58 -3.37 -16.36
C LEU A 315 -5.77 -4.30 -16.12
N HIS A 316 -5.58 -5.60 -16.35
CA HIS A 316 -6.58 -6.61 -16.08
C HIS A 316 -6.86 -6.75 -14.58
N ASN A 317 -5.82 -6.67 -13.73
CA ASN A 317 -5.98 -6.68 -12.27
C ASN A 317 -6.51 -5.37 -11.67
N ILE A 318 -6.61 -4.29 -12.47
CA ILE A 318 -7.30 -3.07 -12.06
C ILE A 318 -8.67 -2.90 -12.73
N ASN A 319 -9.24 -3.95 -13.31
CA ASN A 319 -10.53 -3.86 -13.97
C ASN A 319 -11.62 -3.30 -13.02
N PRO A 320 -12.48 -2.36 -13.48
CA PRO A 320 -13.58 -1.88 -12.66
C PRO A 320 -14.52 -3.01 -12.21
N ASN A 321 -14.77 -4.01 -13.06
CA ASN A 321 -15.48 -5.22 -12.67
C ASN A 321 -14.52 -6.15 -11.91
N PRO A 322 -14.71 -6.40 -10.60
CA PRO A 322 -13.81 -7.26 -9.84
C PRO A 322 -13.86 -8.73 -10.24
N GLU A 323 -14.91 -9.19 -10.92
CA GLU A 323 -14.97 -10.55 -11.50
C GLU A 323 -14.02 -10.73 -12.68
N GLU A 324 -13.66 -9.63 -13.36
CA GLU A 324 -12.69 -9.63 -14.45
C GLU A 324 -11.25 -9.50 -13.93
N ARG A 325 -11.01 -9.46 -12.62
CA ARG A 325 -9.67 -9.45 -12.04
C ARG A 325 -9.20 -10.88 -11.77
N LEU A 326 -7.91 -11.14 -11.95
CA LEU A 326 -7.34 -12.43 -11.59
C LEU A 326 -7.29 -12.58 -10.07
N SER A 327 -7.47 -13.82 -9.62
CA SER A 327 -7.09 -14.20 -8.26
C SER A 327 -5.58 -14.02 -8.06
N LEU A 328 -5.11 -14.03 -6.81
CA LEU A 328 -3.67 -13.95 -6.52
C LEU A 328 -2.90 -15.14 -7.11
N ASP A 329 -3.50 -16.32 -7.08
CA ASP A 329 -2.90 -17.54 -7.61
C ASP A 329 -2.83 -17.49 -9.15
N ASP A 330 -3.90 -17.06 -9.81
CA ASP A 330 -3.91 -16.90 -11.27
C ASP A 330 -2.97 -15.77 -11.71
N THR A 331 -2.92 -14.67 -10.95
CA THR A 331 -1.96 -13.58 -11.17
C THR A 331 -0.53 -14.12 -11.14
N LYS A 332 -0.18 -14.88 -10.10
CA LYS A 332 1.16 -15.47 -9.97
C LYS A 332 1.43 -16.47 -11.09
N TYR A 333 0.45 -17.31 -11.44
CA TYR A 333 0.58 -18.31 -12.49
C TYR A 333 0.82 -17.66 -13.85
N GLU A 334 -0.07 -16.78 -14.30
CA GLU A 334 0.01 -16.12 -15.61
C GLU A 334 1.25 -15.24 -15.74
N PHE A 335 1.66 -14.55 -14.67
CA PHE A 335 2.90 -13.79 -14.68
C PHE A 335 4.13 -14.69 -14.88
N ASN A 336 4.24 -15.78 -14.12
CA ASN A 336 5.39 -16.69 -14.22
C ASN A 336 5.40 -17.51 -15.50
N LYS A 337 4.22 -17.88 -16.02
CA LYS A 337 4.07 -18.53 -17.33
C LYS A 337 4.63 -17.66 -18.44
N PHE A 338 4.26 -16.38 -18.47
CA PHE A 338 4.82 -15.44 -19.45
C PHE A 338 6.35 -15.33 -19.36
N LEU A 339 6.91 -15.26 -18.14
CA LEU A 339 8.37 -15.21 -17.95
C LEU A 339 9.07 -16.47 -18.48
N PHE A 340 8.45 -17.64 -18.31
CA PHE A 340 8.97 -18.91 -18.80
C PHE A 340 8.90 -19.00 -20.33
N ASP A 341 7.73 -18.74 -20.92
CA ASP A 341 7.47 -18.88 -22.36
C ASP A 341 8.36 -17.98 -23.20
N GLU A 342 8.59 -16.75 -22.73
CA GLU A 342 9.43 -15.77 -23.41
C GLU A 342 10.93 -15.99 -23.19
N LYS A 343 11.33 -17.06 -22.48
CA LYS A 343 12.71 -17.29 -22.04
C LYS A 343 13.31 -16.05 -21.39
N ILE A 344 12.48 -15.30 -20.65
CA ILE A 344 12.84 -13.97 -20.15
C ILE A 344 14.01 -14.02 -19.15
N ASN A 345 14.28 -15.19 -18.58
CA ASN A 345 15.49 -15.45 -17.79
C ASN A 345 16.80 -15.25 -18.58
N ASN A 346 16.76 -15.11 -19.91
CA ASN A 346 17.91 -14.74 -20.72
C ASN A 346 18.11 -13.21 -20.74
N ILE A 347 19.20 -12.76 -20.10
CA ILE A 347 19.71 -11.37 -19.94
C ILE A 347 19.61 -10.46 -21.19
N ILE A 348 19.52 -11.04 -22.39
CA ILE A 348 19.45 -10.33 -23.67
C ILE A 348 18.07 -9.69 -23.90
N SER A 349 16.97 -10.30 -23.43
CA SER A 349 15.58 -9.86 -23.65
C SER A 349 15.29 -8.46 -23.07
N PHE A 350 16.01 -8.09 -22.02
CA PHE A 350 15.82 -6.86 -21.29
C PHE A 350 16.79 -5.74 -21.64
N LYS A 351 17.74 -5.94 -22.56
CA LYS A 351 18.69 -4.89 -22.95
C LYS A 351 18.00 -3.61 -23.43
N ASN A 352 16.84 -3.73 -24.09
CA ASN A 352 16.10 -2.56 -24.59
C ASN A 352 15.38 -1.81 -23.46
N VAL A 353 14.69 -2.54 -22.56
CA VAL A 353 14.10 -1.95 -21.34
C VAL A 353 15.21 -1.31 -20.47
N ALA A 354 16.36 -1.99 -20.41
CA ALA A 354 17.52 -1.56 -19.66
C ALA A 354 18.10 -0.21 -20.14
N ARG A 355 18.16 -0.04 -21.47
CA ARG A 355 18.63 1.20 -22.11
C ARG A 355 17.62 2.33 -21.93
N SER A 356 16.32 2.05 -22.04
CA SER A 356 15.25 3.05 -21.87
C SER A 356 15.30 3.71 -20.50
N PHE A 357 15.40 2.90 -19.44
CA PHE A 357 15.52 3.39 -18.07
C PHE A 357 16.78 4.26 -17.88
N ALA A 358 17.93 3.81 -18.39
CA ALA A 358 19.18 4.55 -18.27
C ALA A 358 19.07 5.95 -18.92
N LYS A 359 18.40 6.04 -20.08
CA LYS A 359 18.12 7.30 -20.78
C LYS A 359 17.18 8.20 -19.99
N ASN A 360 16.15 7.60 -19.37
CA ASN A 360 15.10 8.35 -18.70
C ASN A 360 15.46 8.73 -17.24
N ARG A 361 16.55 8.22 -16.65
CA ARG A 361 16.92 8.32 -15.21
C ARG A 361 16.68 9.69 -14.55
N LYS A 362 17.09 10.78 -15.20
CA LYS A 362 16.92 12.15 -14.66
C LYS A 362 15.44 12.55 -14.49
N TYR A 363 14.55 12.05 -15.33
CA TYR A 363 13.11 12.30 -15.22
C TYR A 363 12.49 11.50 -14.06
N PHE A 364 13.02 10.31 -13.73
CA PHE A 364 12.59 9.54 -12.56
C PHE A 364 12.83 10.34 -11.28
N ASP A 365 14.03 10.89 -11.11
CA ASP A 365 14.38 11.65 -9.90
C ASP A 365 13.46 12.85 -9.68
N LYS A 366 13.06 13.53 -10.78
CA LYS A 366 12.10 14.62 -10.74
C LYS A 366 10.68 14.14 -10.40
N ALA A 367 10.22 13.08 -11.06
CA ALA A 367 8.89 12.52 -10.83
C ALA A 367 8.74 11.95 -9.40
N LEU A 368 9.80 11.37 -8.85
CA LEU A 368 9.87 10.88 -7.48
C LEU A 368 9.73 12.02 -6.46
N LYS A 369 10.42 13.15 -6.68
CA LYS A 369 10.30 14.33 -5.80
C LYS A 369 8.87 14.86 -5.77
N GLN A 370 8.23 14.97 -6.93
CA GLN A 370 6.82 15.37 -7.04
C GLN A 370 5.89 14.37 -6.35
N HIS A 371 6.12 13.06 -6.57
CA HIS A 371 5.37 12.00 -5.94
C HIS A 371 5.46 12.03 -4.41
N LYS A 372 6.65 12.26 -3.84
CA LYS A 372 6.83 12.39 -2.38
C LYS A 372 6.02 13.55 -1.80
N GLN A 373 5.95 14.68 -2.50
CA GLN A 373 5.14 15.83 -2.08
C GLN A 373 3.64 15.51 -2.14
N GLN A 374 3.17 14.89 -3.22
CA GLN A 374 1.76 14.51 -3.40
C GLN A 374 1.32 13.46 -2.36
N ASN A 375 2.11 12.41 -2.16
CA ASN A 375 1.83 11.37 -1.16
C ASN A 375 1.80 11.93 0.26
N GLN A 376 2.64 12.91 0.59
CA GLN A 376 2.63 13.52 1.92
C GLN A 376 1.31 14.25 2.19
N THR A 377 0.78 14.97 1.21
CA THR A 377 -0.54 15.64 1.31
C THR A 377 -1.67 14.63 1.44
N LEU A 378 -1.66 13.58 0.62
CA LEU A 378 -2.69 12.52 0.62
C LEU A 378 -2.69 11.71 1.93
N ASN A 379 -1.51 11.34 2.42
CA ASN A 379 -1.35 10.69 3.72
C ASN A 379 -1.88 11.57 4.85
N ASN A 380 -1.70 12.90 4.80
CA ASN A 380 -2.25 13.78 5.82
C ASN A 380 -3.78 13.88 5.79
N LEU A 381 -4.42 13.69 4.63
CA LEU A 381 -5.89 13.69 4.52
C LEU A 381 -6.49 12.42 5.16
N ILE A 382 -5.88 11.27 4.86
CA ILE A 382 -6.38 9.95 5.26
C ILE A 382 -6.04 9.64 6.72
N LYS A 383 -4.97 10.25 7.23
CA LYS A 383 -4.48 10.09 8.60
C LYS A 383 -4.95 11.20 9.57
N LYS A 384 -5.88 12.07 9.13
CA LYS A 384 -6.43 13.19 9.94
C LYS A 384 -7.54 12.77 10.91
N ILE A 385 -7.76 11.47 11.06
CA ILE A 385 -8.69 10.81 11.98
C ILE A 385 -7.86 9.87 12.85
#